data_AF-A0A940TZT0-F1
#
_entry.id   AF-A0A940TZT0-F1
#
_cell.length_a   1.000
_cell.length_b   1.000
_cell.length_c   1.000
_cell.angle_alpha   90.00
_cell.angle_beta   90.00
_cell.angle_gamma   90.00
#
_symmetry.space_group_name_H-M   'P 1'
#
loop_
_entity.id
_entity.type
_entity.pdbx_description
1 polymer ?
#
loop_
_entity_poly.entity_id
_entity_poly.type
_entity_poly.pdbx_seq_one_letter_code
_entity_poly.pdbx_strand_id
1 'polypeptide(L)'
;MRFPKLKTIGKFFLKITIGCLLFSLLVVFLFKWVDPPITSFMIRDQCEALSKKEKITVRREWVDLKNISPSMQIAVIAAEDQNFSDHHGFDFEAIEKAIEHNQRSRRIRGASTISQQVAKNLFLWSSRSFMRKGLEAYFTAVIELLWSKKRILEVYLNTLELGKHTFGVEAASRLYFNTSAKRLTPGQAALLAA
;
A
#
# COMPACT_ATOMS: atom_id res chain seq x y z
N MET A 1 -29.61 34.94 -17.62
CA MET A 1 -28.70 33.99 -16.96
C MET A 1 -28.10 34.64 -15.72
N ARG A 2 -28.45 34.20 -14.50
CA ARG A 2 -27.85 34.70 -13.25
C ARG A 2 -26.61 33.85 -12.95
N PHE A 3 -25.42 34.41 -13.11
CA PHE A 3 -24.20 33.74 -12.65
C PHE A 3 -24.29 33.50 -11.14
N PRO A 4 -24.05 32.27 -10.65
CA PRO A 4 -24.00 32.01 -9.22
C PRO A 4 -22.92 32.88 -8.59
N LYS A 5 -23.25 33.57 -7.48
CA LYS A 5 -22.29 34.42 -6.75
C LYS A 5 -21.04 33.59 -6.42
N LEU A 6 -19.82 34.12 -6.63
CA LEU A 6 -18.55 33.42 -6.35
C LEU A 6 -18.52 32.79 -4.94
N LYS A 7 -19.15 33.43 -3.94
CA LYS A 7 -19.28 32.91 -2.56
C LYS A 7 -20.09 31.61 -2.47
N THR A 8 -21.06 31.40 -3.35
CA THR A 8 -21.87 30.16 -3.40
C THR A 8 -21.08 29.02 -4.04
N ILE A 9 -20.29 29.31 -5.07
CA ILE A 9 -19.41 28.34 -5.73
C ILE A 9 -18.33 27.86 -4.75
N GLY A 10 -17.67 28.77 -4.02
CA GLY A 10 -16.66 28.41 -3.02
C GLY A 10 -17.21 27.53 -1.89
N LYS A 11 -18.42 27.82 -1.39
CA LYS A 11 -19.09 26.98 -0.39
C LYS A 11 -19.42 25.58 -0.92
N PHE A 12 -19.75 25.45 -2.20
CA PHE A 12 -20.02 24.16 -2.83
C PHE A 12 -18.75 23.31 -2.95
N PHE A 13 -17.65 23.88 -3.47
CA PHE A 13 -16.36 23.18 -3.54
C PHE A 13 -15.84 22.78 -2.16
N LEU A 14 -15.99 23.65 -1.15
CA LEU A 14 -15.61 23.32 0.23
C LEU A 14 -16.41 22.14 0.77
N LYS A 15 -17.74 22.12 0.56
CA LYS A 15 -18.59 21.00 0.97
C LYS A 15 -18.21 19.70 0.28
N ILE A 16 -17.90 19.74 -1.02
CA ILE A 16 -17.41 18.56 -1.75
C ILE A 16 -16.10 18.08 -1.14
N THR A 17 -15.15 18.98 -0.92
CA THR A 17 -13.83 18.63 -0.39
C THR A 17 -13.94 17.99 1.00
N ILE A 18 -14.73 18.58 1.89
CA ILE A 18 -15.01 18.03 3.22
C ILE A 18 -15.70 16.66 3.09
N GLY A 19 -16.69 16.55 2.20
CA GLY A 19 -17.38 15.29 1.93
C GLY A 19 -16.42 14.19 1.47
N CYS A 20 -15.50 14.49 0.55
CA CYS A 20 -14.48 13.56 0.09
C CYS A 20 -13.53 13.13 1.22
N LEU A 21 -13.09 14.06 2.07
CA LEU A 21 -12.23 13.76 3.22
C LEU A 21 -12.94 12.88 4.25
N LEU A 22 -14.19 13.19 4.60
CA LEU A 22 -14.98 12.37 5.52
C LEU A 22 -15.25 10.98 4.94
N PHE A 23 -15.53 10.89 3.64
CA PHE A 23 -15.69 9.63 2.95
C PHE A 23 -14.40 8.81 2.97
N SER A 24 -13.23 9.42 2.68
CA SER A 24 -11.97 8.69 2.75
C SER A 24 -11.64 8.20 4.16
N LEU A 25 -11.92 9.01 5.20
CA LEU A 25 -11.77 8.59 6.59
C LEU A 25 -12.68 7.40 6.92
N LEU A 26 -13.94 7.44 6.47
CA LEU A 26 -14.88 6.34 6.65
C LEU A 26 -14.38 5.06 5.97
N VAL A 27 -13.88 5.15 4.73
CA VAL A 27 -13.34 3.99 4.01
C VAL A 27 -12.14 3.39 4.75
N VAL A 28 -11.16 4.21 5.16
CA VAL A 28 -10.00 3.74 5.93
C VAL A 28 -10.44 3.12 7.24
N PHE A 29 -11.41 3.71 7.93
CA PHE A 29 -11.98 3.16 9.17
C PHE A 29 -12.65 1.80 8.94
N LEU A 30 -13.43 1.63 7.88
CA LEU A 30 -14.04 0.34 7.55
C LEU A 30 -12.99 -0.74 7.23
N PHE A 31 -11.94 -0.38 6.51
CA PHE A 31 -10.85 -1.29 6.14
C PHE A 31 -9.98 -1.76 7.33
N LYS A 32 -10.18 -1.17 8.50
CA LYS A 32 -9.66 -1.69 9.77
C LYS A 32 -10.15 -3.12 10.04
N TRP A 33 -11.40 -3.43 9.65
CA TRP A 33 -12.03 -4.74 9.91
C TRP A 33 -12.40 -5.49 8.64
N VAL A 34 -12.64 -4.78 7.54
CA VAL A 34 -13.03 -5.36 6.26
C VAL A 34 -11.83 -5.41 5.33
N ASP A 35 -11.59 -6.55 4.71
CA ASP A 35 -10.49 -6.72 3.77
C ASP A 35 -10.74 -5.88 2.52
N PRO A 36 -9.79 -5.03 2.09
CA PRO A 36 -9.95 -4.23 0.88
C PRO A 36 -10.24 -5.15 -0.32
N PRO A 37 -11.38 -5.04 -1.00
CA PRO A 37 -11.73 -5.97 -2.08
C PRO A 37 -10.88 -5.73 -3.33
N ILE A 38 -10.50 -4.47 -3.55
CA ILE A 38 -9.77 -4.01 -4.73
C ILE A 38 -8.73 -2.99 -4.27
N THR A 39 -7.60 -2.93 -4.98
CA THR A 39 -6.56 -1.93 -4.77
C THR A 39 -6.37 -1.08 -6.03
N SER A 40 -5.77 0.09 -5.87
CA SER A 40 -5.48 0.99 -7.00
C SER A 40 -4.58 0.34 -8.06
N PHE A 41 -3.70 -0.58 -7.65
CA PHE A 41 -2.80 -1.30 -8.56
C PHE A 41 -3.53 -2.40 -9.33
N MET A 42 -4.49 -3.08 -8.71
CA MET A 42 -5.35 -4.03 -9.43
C MET A 42 -6.21 -3.33 -10.49
N ILE A 43 -6.73 -2.13 -10.17
CA ILE A 43 -7.49 -1.31 -11.11
C ILE A 43 -6.59 -0.88 -12.28
N ARG A 44 -5.36 -0.42 -11.99
CA ARG A 44 -4.37 -0.07 -13.01
C ARG A 44 -4.16 -1.22 -13.99
N ASP A 45 -3.87 -2.42 -13.48
CA ASP A 45 -3.60 -3.59 -14.31
C ASP A 45 -4.80 -3.95 -15.20
N GLN A 46 -6.02 -3.89 -14.66
CA GLN A 46 -7.23 -4.12 -15.42
C GLN A 46 -7.45 -3.05 -16.51
N CYS A 47 -7.26 -1.77 -16.19
CA CYS A 47 -7.36 -0.69 -17.16
C CYS A 47 -6.32 -0.82 -18.29
N GLU A 48 -5.08 -1.19 -17.96
CA GLU A 48 -4.03 -1.41 -18.94
C GLU A 48 -4.36 -2.58 -19.87
N ALA A 49 -4.84 -3.70 -19.31
CA ALA A 49 -5.26 -4.86 -20.08
C ALA A 49 -6.44 -4.55 -21.01
N LEU A 50 -7.45 -3.82 -20.52
CA LEU A 50 -8.58 -3.36 -21.34
C LEU A 50 -8.09 -2.47 -22.49
N SER A 51 -7.17 -1.55 -22.22
CA SER A 51 -6.60 -0.66 -23.24
C SER A 51 -5.84 -1.43 -24.32
N LYS A 52 -5.13 -2.51 -23.93
CA LYS A 52 -4.40 -3.40 -24.83
C LYS A 52 -5.26 -4.50 -25.46
N LYS A 53 -6.56 -4.58 -25.11
CA LYS A 53 -7.48 -5.67 -25.47
C LYS A 53 -6.94 -7.06 -25.07
N GLU A 54 -6.15 -7.13 -24.01
CA GLU A 54 -5.61 -8.36 -23.46
C GLU A 54 -6.53 -8.90 -22.35
N LYS A 55 -6.62 -10.23 -22.25
CA LYS A 55 -7.26 -10.87 -21.08
C LYS A 55 -6.17 -11.15 -20.05
N ILE A 56 -6.18 -10.39 -18.95
CA ILE A 56 -5.35 -10.70 -17.78
C ILE A 56 -6.15 -11.46 -16.74
N THR A 57 -5.48 -12.34 -16.00
CA THR A 57 -6.03 -12.96 -14.80
C THR A 57 -5.28 -12.38 -13.60
N VAL A 58 -5.94 -11.53 -12.83
CA VAL A 58 -5.42 -11.03 -11.56
C VAL A 58 -5.50 -12.16 -10.55
N ARG A 59 -4.35 -12.64 -10.08
CA ARG A 59 -4.27 -13.69 -9.05
C ARG A 59 -4.22 -13.03 -7.68
N ARG A 60 -5.17 -13.39 -6.84
CA ARG A 60 -5.25 -12.91 -5.46
C ARG A 60 -5.99 -13.91 -4.59
N GLU A 61 -5.46 -14.14 -3.41
CA GLU A 61 -6.14 -14.87 -2.35
C GLU A 61 -5.81 -14.18 -1.03
N TRP A 62 -6.84 -13.74 -0.31
CA TRP A 62 -6.65 -13.10 0.99
C TRP A 62 -6.50 -14.16 2.07
N VAL A 63 -5.53 -13.96 2.95
CA VAL A 63 -5.31 -14.80 4.13
C VAL A 63 -5.05 -13.93 5.36
N ASP A 64 -5.71 -14.29 6.47
CA ASP A 64 -5.41 -13.69 7.77
C ASP A 64 -3.93 -13.80 8.11
N LEU A 65 -3.37 -12.81 8.81
CA LEU A 65 -1.96 -12.73 9.20
C LEU A 65 -1.50 -13.97 9.97
N LYS A 66 -2.38 -14.52 10.82
CA LYS A 66 -2.13 -15.76 11.58
C LYS A 66 -1.90 -16.99 10.70
N ASN A 67 -2.35 -16.94 9.44
CA ASN A 67 -2.18 -17.98 8.44
C ASN A 67 -1.04 -17.66 7.46
N ILE A 68 -0.26 -16.61 7.71
CA ILE A 68 0.98 -16.32 7.00
C ILE A 68 2.16 -16.75 7.87
N SER A 69 3.13 -17.47 7.28
CA SER A 69 4.34 -17.91 7.97
C SER A 69 5.01 -16.75 8.72
N PRO A 70 5.37 -16.91 10.00
CA PRO A 70 6.13 -15.89 10.73
C PRO A 70 7.43 -15.50 10.02
N SER A 71 8.05 -16.45 9.30
CA SER A 71 9.25 -16.18 8.49
C SER A 71 8.98 -15.16 7.39
N MET A 72 7.80 -15.20 6.75
CA MET A 72 7.40 -14.23 5.73
C MET A 72 7.17 -12.84 6.33
N GLN A 73 6.53 -12.78 7.51
CA GLN A 73 6.31 -11.53 8.23
C GLN A 73 7.64 -10.86 8.60
N ILE A 74 8.58 -11.64 9.16
CA ILE A 74 9.92 -11.16 9.54
C ILE A 74 10.72 -10.75 8.30
N ALA A 75 10.71 -11.55 7.23
CA ALA A 75 11.46 -11.26 6.01
C ALA A 75 11.05 -9.91 5.40
N VAL A 76 9.75 -9.64 5.30
CA VAL A 76 9.24 -8.37 4.78
C VAL A 76 9.60 -7.20 5.69
N ILE A 77 9.41 -7.33 7.01
CA ILE A 77 9.81 -6.26 7.94
C ILE A 77 11.31 -5.98 7.81
N ALA A 78 12.15 -7.02 7.77
CA ALA A 78 13.60 -6.86 7.69
C ALA A 78 14.07 -6.24 6.36
N ALA A 79 13.38 -6.54 5.25
CA ALA A 79 13.74 -6.07 3.92
C ALA A 79 13.19 -4.66 3.63
N GLU A 80 11.95 -4.39 4.02
CA GLU A 80 11.22 -3.18 3.62
C GLU A 80 11.22 -2.09 4.69
N ASP A 81 11.19 -2.47 5.98
CA ASP A 81 10.91 -1.54 7.07
C ASP A 81 11.34 -2.08 8.44
N GLN A 82 12.65 -2.04 8.72
CA GLN A 82 13.25 -2.70 9.89
C GLN A 82 12.71 -2.18 11.23
N ASN A 83 12.32 -0.91 11.27
CA ASN A 83 11.79 -0.24 12.46
C ASN A 83 10.25 -0.21 12.47
N PHE A 84 9.58 -1.07 11.69
CA PHE A 84 8.13 -1.04 11.50
C PHE A 84 7.31 -1.01 12.79
N SER A 85 7.77 -1.70 13.84
CA SER A 85 7.11 -1.73 15.15
C SER A 85 7.23 -0.43 15.93
N ASP A 86 8.24 0.38 15.63
CA ASP A 86 8.72 1.43 16.53
C ASP A 86 8.25 2.82 16.07
N HIS A 87 8.05 3.00 14.76
CA HIS A 87 7.59 4.29 14.20
C HIS A 87 6.06 4.36 14.00
N HIS A 88 5.53 5.55 13.72
CA HIS A 88 4.10 5.79 13.44
C HIS A 88 3.88 6.18 11.96
N GLY A 89 4.22 5.27 11.05
CA GLY A 89 4.11 5.46 9.60
C GLY A 89 5.30 6.08 8.87
N PHE A 90 6.18 6.78 9.59
CA PHE A 90 7.35 7.43 8.99
C PHE A 90 8.59 7.08 9.80
N ASP A 91 9.58 6.47 9.14
CA ASP A 91 10.91 6.28 9.71
C ASP A 91 11.78 7.47 9.29
N PHE A 92 11.88 8.46 10.16
CA PHE A 92 12.67 9.67 9.91
C PHE A 92 14.17 9.38 9.85
N GLU A 93 14.65 8.39 10.61
CA GLU A 93 16.06 7.99 10.60
C GLU A 93 16.40 7.32 9.26
N ALA A 94 15.54 6.44 8.75
CA ALA A 94 15.71 5.84 7.43
C ALA A 94 15.63 6.90 6.31
N ILE A 95 14.74 7.89 6.44
CA ILE A 95 14.64 9.01 5.48
C ILE A 95 15.94 9.82 5.45
N GLU A 96 16.48 10.18 6.62
CA GLU A 96 17.74 10.93 6.72
C GLU A 96 18.90 10.14 6.10
N LYS A 97 19.05 8.86 6.47
CA LYS A 97 20.06 7.96 5.90
C LYS A 97 19.92 7.82 4.38
N ALA A 98 18.70 7.75 3.86
CA ALA A 98 18.46 7.68 2.42
C ALA A 98 18.84 9.00 1.72
N ILE A 99 18.55 10.15 2.32
CA ILE A 99 18.95 11.47 1.78
C ILE A 99 20.48 11.57 1.73
N GLU A 100 21.17 11.26 2.83
CA GLU A 100 22.63 11.28 2.88
C GLU A 100 23.27 10.34 1.84
N HIS A 101 22.72 9.13 1.69
CA HIS A 101 23.16 8.20 0.67
C HIS A 101 22.96 8.76 -0.74
N ASN A 102 21.79 9.31 -1.03
CA ASN A 102 21.42 9.80 -2.36
C ASN A 102 22.19 11.07 -2.77
N GLN A 103 22.69 11.84 -1.81
CA GLN A 103 23.60 12.96 -2.08
C GLN A 103 24.99 12.49 -2.52
N ARG A 104 25.44 11.32 -2.04
CA ARG A 104 26.79 10.79 -2.26
C ARG A 104 26.86 9.68 -3.31
N SER A 105 25.71 9.15 -3.74
CA SER A 105 25.60 7.98 -4.61
C SER A 105 24.70 8.25 -5.79
N ARG A 106 25.06 7.71 -6.97
CA ARG A 106 24.16 7.68 -8.14
C ARG A 106 23.02 6.66 -7.98
N ARG A 107 23.17 5.69 -7.06
CA ARG A 107 22.13 4.70 -6.76
C ARG A 107 21.18 5.27 -5.72
N ILE A 108 19.95 5.57 -6.13
CA ILE A 108 18.91 6.08 -5.25
C ILE A 108 18.43 4.96 -4.32
N ARG A 109 18.44 5.21 -3.01
CA ARG A 109 17.75 4.42 -1.99
C ARG A 109 16.42 5.06 -1.62
N GLY A 110 15.39 4.22 -1.49
CA GLY A 110 14.11 4.60 -0.91
C GLY A 110 14.14 4.51 0.62
N ALA A 111 13.14 5.13 1.25
CA ALA A 111 12.91 5.08 2.70
C ALA A 111 11.39 4.99 3.00
N SER A 112 10.65 4.31 2.13
CA SER A 112 9.20 4.18 2.30
C SER A 112 8.86 3.00 3.19
N THR A 113 8.25 3.30 4.32
CA THR A 113 7.73 2.34 5.30
C THR A 113 6.64 1.45 4.71
N ILE A 114 6.37 0.32 5.36
CA ILE A 114 5.25 -0.58 5.02
C ILE A 114 3.93 0.19 5.01
N SER A 115 3.70 1.08 5.99
CA SER A 115 2.48 1.89 6.08
C SER A 115 2.30 2.85 4.91
N GLN A 116 3.39 3.49 4.45
CA GLN A 116 3.38 4.31 3.24
C GLN A 116 3.06 3.47 1.99
N GLN A 117 3.61 2.26 1.92
CA GLN A 117 3.35 1.37 0.80
C GLN A 117 1.90 0.87 0.80
N VAL A 118 1.30 0.58 1.96
CA VAL A 118 -0.13 0.27 2.07
C VAL A 118 -0.98 1.45 1.59
N ALA A 119 -0.69 2.67 2.07
CA ALA A 119 -1.40 3.88 1.64
C ALA A 119 -1.34 4.06 0.11
N LYS A 120 -0.14 3.89 -0.46
CA LYS A 120 0.11 3.94 -1.90
C LYS A 120 -0.70 2.88 -2.65
N ASN A 121 -0.63 1.62 -2.24
CA ASN A 121 -1.21 0.50 -2.98
C ASN A 121 -2.74 0.53 -2.95
N LEU A 122 -3.33 0.85 -1.81
CA LEU A 122 -4.78 0.90 -1.65
C LEU A 122 -5.39 2.09 -2.36
N PHE A 123 -4.90 3.29 -2.09
CA PHE A 123 -5.64 4.53 -2.39
C PHE A 123 -5.07 5.36 -3.53
N LEU A 124 -3.81 5.11 -3.95
CA LEU A 124 -3.11 6.00 -4.86
C LEU A 124 -2.62 5.29 -6.12
N TRP A 125 -2.36 6.09 -7.14
CA TRP A 125 -1.86 5.61 -8.43
C TRP A 125 -0.33 5.68 -8.50
N SER A 126 0.24 4.92 -9.43
CA SER A 126 1.68 4.97 -9.73
C SER A 126 2.03 6.26 -10.49
N SER A 127 2.34 7.34 -9.76
CA SER A 127 2.92 8.56 -10.34
C SER A 127 4.03 9.12 -9.46
N ARG A 128 4.96 9.90 -10.02
CA ARG A 128 5.99 10.59 -9.23
C ARG A 128 5.65 12.08 -9.13
N SER A 129 4.68 12.43 -8.28
CA SER A 129 4.31 13.82 -8.01
C SER A 129 4.34 14.14 -6.51
N PHE A 130 4.71 15.38 -6.17
CA PHE A 130 4.68 15.87 -4.78
C PHE A 130 3.26 15.85 -4.21
N MET A 131 2.24 16.16 -5.01
CA MET A 131 0.84 16.06 -4.59
C MET A 131 0.47 14.63 -4.18
N ARG A 132 0.85 13.62 -4.99
CA ARG A 132 0.62 12.21 -4.62
C ARG A 132 1.35 11.86 -3.33
N LYS A 133 2.60 12.31 -3.15
CA LYS A 133 3.34 12.04 -1.91
C LYS A 133 2.72 12.72 -0.69
N GLY A 134 2.10 13.89 -0.85
CA GLY A 134 1.30 14.54 0.20
C GLY A 134 0.05 13.73 0.57
N LEU A 135 -0.69 13.21 -0.41
CA LEU A 135 -1.81 12.32 -0.16
C LEU A 135 -1.37 11.00 0.49
N GLU A 136 -0.22 10.46 0.09
CA GLU A 136 0.38 9.27 0.70
C GLU A 136 0.66 9.53 2.17
N ALA A 137 1.23 10.70 2.51
CA ALA A 137 1.48 11.07 3.89
C ALA A 137 0.19 11.20 4.70
N TYR A 138 -0.86 11.82 4.14
CA TYR A 138 -2.18 11.91 4.76
C TYR A 138 -2.76 10.52 5.06
N PHE A 139 -2.84 9.64 4.06
CA PHE A 139 -3.39 8.30 4.26
C PHE A 139 -2.54 7.46 5.22
N THR A 140 -1.21 7.59 5.17
CA THR A 140 -0.30 6.92 6.10
C THR A 140 -0.60 7.30 7.54
N ALA A 141 -0.76 8.59 7.83
CA ALA A 141 -1.09 9.07 9.17
C ALA A 141 -2.46 8.57 9.65
N VAL A 142 -3.47 8.58 8.77
CA VAL A 142 -4.81 8.06 9.11
C VAL A 142 -4.78 6.56 9.37
N ILE A 143 -4.06 5.79 8.55
CA ILE A 143 -3.91 4.34 8.73
C ILE A 143 -3.25 4.03 10.07
N GLU A 144 -2.12 4.68 10.39
CA GLU A 144 -1.39 4.46 11.64
C GLU A 144 -2.17 4.90 12.89
N LEU A 145 -3.05 5.89 12.74
CA LEU A 145 -3.94 6.30 13.83
C LEU A 145 -5.06 5.27 14.09
N LEU A 146 -5.60 4.65 13.04
CA LEU A 146 -6.81 3.83 13.14
C LEU A 146 -6.52 2.32 13.25
N TRP A 147 -5.46 1.84 12.60
CA TRP A 147 -5.14 0.43 12.44
C TRP A 147 -3.99 0.01 13.35
N SER A 148 -4.02 -1.23 13.82
CA SER A 148 -2.88 -1.80 14.54
C SER A 148 -1.77 -2.19 13.56
N LYS A 149 -0.52 -2.23 14.03
CA LYS A 149 0.63 -2.71 13.23
C LYS A 149 0.39 -4.08 12.59
N LYS A 150 -0.27 -4.99 13.31
CA LYS A 150 -0.67 -6.30 12.77
C LYS A 150 -1.62 -6.17 11.58
N ARG A 151 -2.65 -5.32 11.67
CA ARG A 151 -3.58 -5.11 10.55
C ARG A 151 -2.89 -4.45 9.36
N ILE A 152 -2.01 -3.47 9.60
CA ILE A 152 -1.23 -2.84 8.53
C ILE A 152 -0.39 -3.88 7.80
N LEU A 153 0.34 -4.73 8.53
CA LEU A 153 1.16 -5.79 7.95
C LEU A 153 0.32 -6.83 7.19
N GLU A 154 -0.84 -7.23 7.74
CA GLU A 154 -1.76 -8.15 7.06
C GLU A 154 -2.23 -7.59 5.72
N VAL A 155 -2.66 -6.33 5.70
CA VAL A 155 -3.12 -5.66 4.48
C VAL A 155 -1.97 -5.51 3.50
N TYR A 156 -0.78 -5.14 3.96
CA TYR A 156 0.42 -5.09 3.13
C TYR A 156 0.69 -6.45 2.46
N LEU A 157 0.78 -7.52 3.26
CA LEU A 157 1.09 -8.87 2.79
C LEU A 157 0.06 -9.45 1.82
N ASN A 158 -1.18 -8.96 1.85
CA ASN A 158 -2.25 -9.38 0.94
C ASN A 158 -2.45 -8.45 -0.27
N THR A 159 -1.75 -7.32 -0.33
CA THR A 159 -1.93 -6.31 -1.39
C THR A 159 -0.65 -5.97 -2.14
N LEU A 160 0.53 -6.37 -1.65
CA LEU A 160 1.75 -6.21 -2.42
C LEU A 160 1.72 -7.04 -3.71
N GLU A 161 2.31 -6.50 -4.77
CA GLU A 161 2.48 -7.17 -6.05
C GLU A 161 3.80 -7.93 -6.03
N LEU A 162 3.74 -9.27 -6.03
CA LEU A 162 4.90 -10.18 -5.94
C LEU A 162 5.26 -10.82 -7.28
N GLY A 163 4.55 -10.46 -8.33
CA GLY A 163 4.70 -10.98 -9.67
C GLY A 163 3.69 -10.32 -10.59
N LYS A 164 3.88 -10.48 -11.91
CA LYS A 164 2.98 -9.87 -12.91
C LYS A 164 1.53 -10.26 -12.62
N HIS A 165 0.69 -9.28 -12.27
CA HIS A 165 -0.73 -9.46 -11.91
C HIS A 165 -0.98 -10.41 -10.73
N THR A 166 0.02 -10.63 -9.87
CA THR A 166 -0.05 -11.54 -8.72
C THR A 166 0.08 -10.75 -7.44
N PHE A 167 -1.02 -10.65 -6.70
CA PHE A 167 -1.12 -9.82 -5.51
C PHE A 167 -1.32 -10.68 -4.26
N GLY A 168 -0.53 -10.37 -3.24
CA GLY A 168 -0.57 -11.04 -1.95
C GLY A 168 0.31 -12.30 -1.88
N VAL A 169 0.76 -12.59 -0.67
CA VAL A 169 1.70 -13.69 -0.40
C VAL A 169 1.13 -15.08 -0.69
N GLU A 170 -0.17 -15.32 -0.51
CA GLU A 170 -0.76 -16.65 -0.78
C GLU A 170 -0.69 -16.95 -2.28
N ALA A 171 -1.17 -16.02 -3.12
CA ALA A 171 -1.12 -16.18 -4.57
C ALA A 171 0.32 -16.38 -5.08
N ALA A 172 1.29 -15.61 -4.53
CA ALA A 172 2.69 -15.75 -4.86
C ALA A 172 3.29 -17.09 -4.41
N SER A 173 2.98 -17.53 -3.19
CA SER A 173 3.45 -18.82 -2.64
C SER A 173 2.99 -20.00 -3.48
N ARG A 174 1.74 -19.95 -3.95
CA ARG A 174 1.18 -20.96 -4.85
C ARG A 174 1.86 -20.94 -6.21
N LEU A 175 2.08 -19.75 -6.76
CA LEU A 175 2.67 -19.57 -8.08
C LEU A 175 4.13 -20.02 -8.13
N TYR A 176 4.95 -19.60 -7.15
CA TYR A 176 6.41 -19.79 -7.22
C TYR A 176 6.91 -21.05 -6.53
N PHE A 177 6.22 -21.53 -5.49
CA PHE A 177 6.71 -22.64 -4.66
C PHE A 177 5.71 -23.79 -4.50
N ASN A 178 4.54 -23.70 -5.13
CA ASN A 178 3.46 -24.68 -4.99
C ASN A 178 3.11 -24.98 -3.52
N THR A 179 3.17 -23.96 -2.65
CA THR A 179 2.88 -24.06 -1.22
C THR A 179 1.92 -22.95 -0.77
N SER A 180 1.41 -23.04 0.46
CA SER A 180 0.62 -21.95 1.05
C SER A 180 1.52 -20.96 1.77
N ALA A 181 1.07 -19.71 1.93
CA ALA A 181 1.75 -18.67 2.69
C ALA A 181 2.07 -19.12 4.12
N LYS A 182 1.24 -19.98 4.71
CA LYS A 182 1.44 -20.58 6.03
C LYS A 182 2.68 -21.46 6.12
N ARG A 183 3.04 -22.13 5.02
CA ARG A 183 4.12 -23.14 4.96
C ARG A 183 5.39 -22.64 4.29
N LEU A 184 5.52 -21.34 4.05
CA LEU A 184 6.74 -20.75 3.52
C LEU A 184 7.92 -21.00 4.47
N THR A 185 8.99 -21.57 3.93
CA THR A 185 10.27 -21.70 4.63
C THR A 185 10.97 -20.32 4.72
N PRO A 186 11.94 -20.14 5.63
CA PRO A 186 12.71 -18.89 5.70
C PRO A 186 13.37 -18.49 4.38
N GLY A 187 13.90 -19.45 3.61
CA GLY A 187 14.49 -19.18 2.30
C GLY A 187 13.45 -18.72 1.27
N GLN A 188 12.28 -19.36 1.22
CA GLN A 188 11.19 -18.94 0.32
C GLN A 188 10.63 -17.57 0.70
N ALA A 189 10.49 -17.30 1.99
CA ALA A 189 10.09 -16.01 2.51
C ALA A 189 11.07 -14.89 2.12
N ALA A 190 12.37 -15.15 2.27
CA ALA A 190 13.42 -14.20 1.86
C ALA A 190 13.39 -13.94 0.35
N LEU A 191 13.15 -14.97 -0.47
CA LEU A 191 13.04 -14.81 -1.93
C LEU A 191 11.82 -13.98 -2.35
N LEU A 192 10.70 -14.05 -1.62
CA LEU A 192 9.54 -13.20 -1.89
C LEU A 192 9.73 -11.77 -1.40
N ALA A 193 10.55 -11.55 -0.38
CA ALA A 193 10.82 -10.23 0.18
C ALA A 193 11.98 -9.48 -0.49
N ALA A 194 12.70 -10.13 -1.42
CA ALA A 194 13.87 -9.59 -2.12
C ALA A 194 13.51 -8.90 -3.44
#